data_AF-A0A8H4UJM5-F1
#
_entry.id   AF-A0A8H4UJM5-F1
#
_cell.length_a   1.000
_cell.length_b   1.000
_cell.length_c   1.000
_cell.angle_alpha   90.00
_cell.angle_beta   90.00
_cell.angle_gamma   90.00
#
_symmetry.space_group_name_H-M   'P 1'
#
loop_
_entity.id
_entity.type
_entity.pdbx_description
1 polymer ?
#
loop_
_entity_poly.entity_id
_entity_poly.type
_entity_poly.pdbx_seq_one_letter_code
_entity_poly.pdbx_strand_id
1 'polypeptide(L)'
;PFNSLVWSGEDQIIAAGHDCEVYRLQGDENGWELVGSLESKRGPAGGAREESALNMFRQMDLRGQAQSTTQLDTVHQNTINTLRVHEEQGGVVKKFTTSGVDVRVVVWTI
;
A
#
# COMPACT_ATOMS: atom_id res chain seq x y z
N PRO A 1 -1.62 -2.08 -14.99
CA PRO A 1 -0.40 -2.84 -15.35
C PRO A 1 0.68 -2.73 -14.28
N PHE A 2 1.43 -3.81 -14.05
CA PHE A 2 2.57 -3.80 -13.13
C PHE A 2 3.82 -3.24 -13.81
N ASN A 3 4.55 -2.39 -13.09
CA ASN A 3 5.78 -1.77 -13.57
C ASN A 3 7.03 -2.40 -12.94
N SER A 4 6.89 -3.01 -11.76
CA SER A 4 7.98 -3.64 -11.05
C SER A 4 7.48 -4.80 -10.21
N LEU A 5 8.34 -5.81 -10.04
CA LEU A 5 8.08 -6.98 -9.22
C LEU A 5 9.36 -7.46 -8.52
N VAL A 6 9.17 -8.20 -7.43
CA VAL A 6 10.21 -8.97 -6.75
C VAL A 6 9.65 -10.34 -6.36
N TRP A 7 10.50 -11.36 -6.37
CA TRP A 7 10.18 -12.65 -5.77
C TRP A 7 10.28 -12.52 -4.24
N SER A 8 9.26 -12.97 -3.51
CA SER A 8 9.29 -13.02 -2.04
C SER A 8 9.57 -14.42 -1.50
N GLY A 9 9.38 -15.45 -2.34
CA GLY A 9 9.68 -16.86 -2.10
C GLY A 9 9.61 -17.62 -3.42
N GLU A 10 9.73 -18.95 -3.38
CA GLU A 10 9.72 -19.79 -4.60
C GLU A 10 8.38 -19.80 -5.33
N ASP A 11 7.28 -19.64 -4.59
CA ASP A 11 5.90 -19.67 -5.08
C ASP A 11 5.21 -18.30 -5.01
N GLN A 12 5.95 -17.22 -4.70
CA GLN A 12 5.35 -15.90 -4.43
C GLN A 12 6.07 -14.74 -5.10
N ILE A 13 5.27 -13.85 -5.69
CA ILE A 13 5.70 -12.62 -6.33
C ILE A 13 4.95 -11.44 -5.72
N ILE A 14 5.69 -10.38 -5.40
CA ILE A 14 5.13 -9.08 -5.06
C ILE A 14 5.27 -8.16 -6.28
N ALA A 15 4.17 -7.53 -6.69
CA ALA A 15 4.13 -6.64 -7.85
C ALA A 15 3.36 -5.35 -7.55
N ALA A 16 3.76 -4.26 -8.19
CA ALA A 16 3.01 -3.00 -8.13
C ALA A 16 3.20 -2.18 -9.42
N GLY A 17 2.37 -1.16 -9.59
CA GLY A 17 2.42 -0.32 -10.78
C GLY A 17 1.43 0.83 -10.76
N HIS A 18 0.64 0.91 -11.84
CA HIS A 18 -0.25 2.03 -12.11
C HIS A 18 -1.46 2.13 -11.16
N ASP A 19 -1.84 1.03 -10.51
CA ASP A 19 -2.97 1.03 -9.57
C ASP A 19 -2.58 1.63 -8.20
N CYS A 20 -1.32 2.05 -8.02
CA CYS A 20 -0.78 2.67 -6.79
C CYS A 20 -0.84 1.75 -5.56
N GLU A 21 -1.14 0.47 -5.77
CA GLU A 21 -1.32 -0.57 -4.76
C GLU A 21 -0.28 -1.68 -4.96
N VAL A 22 0.09 -2.34 -3.86
CA VAL A 22 1.01 -3.48 -3.88
C VAL A 22 0.22 -4.79 -3.77
N TYR A 23 0.49 -5.71 -4.69
CA TYR A 23 -0.21 -6.98 -4.78
C TYR A 23 0.73 -8.17 -4.55
N ARG A 24 0.16 -9.24 -3.99
CA ARG A 24 0.79 -10.55 -3.89
C ARG A 24 0.13 -11.51 -4.88
N LEU A 25 0.97 -12.16 -5.67
CA LEU A 25 0.62 -13.30 -6.49
C LEU A 25 1.25 -14.55 -5.88
N GLN A 26 0.57 -15.68 -6.00
CA GLN A 26 1.06 -16.97 -5.58
C GLN A 26 0.77 -18.00 -6.66
N GLY A 27 1.65 -18.97 -6.85
CA GLY A 27 1.50 -19.94 -7.89
C GLY A 27 2.72 -20.80 -8.13
N ASP A 28 2.58 -21.68 -9.11
CA ASP A 28 3.59 -22.62 -9.54
C ASP A 28 3.49 -22.85 -11.06
N GLU A 29 4.09 -23.95 -11.53
CA GLU A 29 4.04 -24.40 -12.93
C GLU A 29 2.62 -24.69 -13.45
N ASN A 30 1.66 -24.94 -12.57
CA ASN A 30 0.26 -25.19 -12.92
C ASN A 30 -0.54 -23.88 -13.08
N GLY A 31 0.00 -22.75 -12.63
CA GLY A 31 -0.61 -21.44 -12.82
C GLY A 31 -0.32 -20.47 -11.67
N TRP A 32 -0.68 -19.21 -11.91
CA TRP A 32 -0.52 -18.12 -10.96
C TRP A 32 -1.85 -17.43 -10.69
N GLU A 33 -2.09 -17.08 -9.43
CA GLU A 33 -3.27 -16.36 -8.99
C GLU A 33 -2.92 -15.08 -8.21
N LEU A 34 -3.81 -14.09 -8.31
CA LEU A 34 -3.73 -12.87 -7.52
C LEU A 34 -4.34 -13.13 -6.14
N VAL A 35 -3.49 -13.28 -5.11
CA VAL A 35 -3.94 -13.56 -3.73
C VAL A 35 -4.61 -12.33 -3.11
N GLY A 36 -4.12 -11.14 -3.44
CA GLY A 36 -4.71 -9.88 -2.98
C GLY A 36 -3.71 -8.76 -2.76
N SER A 37 -4.18 -7.69 -2.14
CA SER A 37 -3.39 -6.50 -1.80
C SER A 37 -2.69 -6.61 -0.45
N LEU A 38 -1.50 -6.01 -0.35
CA LEU A 38 -0.72 -5.83 0.87
C LEU A 38 -0.99 -4.49 1.58
N GLU A 39 -1.90 -3.66 1.06
CA GLU A 39 -2.28 -2.41 1.71
C GLU A 39 -2.88 -2.69 3.09
N SER A 40 -2.43 -1.91 4.08
CA SER A 40 -3.10 -1.91 5.37
C SER A 40 -4.47 -1.31 5.17
N LYS A 41 -5.54 -2.14 5.23
CA LYS A 41 -6.91 -1.63 5.28
C LYS A 41 -6.94 -0.56 6.37
N ARG A 42 -7.08 0.71 5.98
CA ARG A 42 -7.46 1.76 6.92
C ARG A 42 -8.77 1.27 7.51
N GLY A 43 -8.73 0.80 8.77
CA GLY A 43 -9.95 0.46 9.49
C GLY A 43 -10.93 1.62 9.34
N PRO A 44 -12.25 1.36 9.31
CA PRO A 44 -13.22 2.43 9.15
C PRO A 44 -12.85 3.56 10.12
N ALA A 45 -12.71 4.78 9.60
CA ALA A 45 -12.65 5.97 10.43
C ALA A 45 -13.99 6.05 11.18
N GLY A 46 -14.09 5.34 12.30
CA GLY A 46 -15.38 4.86 12.80
C GLY A 46 -15.27 4.10 14.10
N GLY A 47 -14.45 4.61 15.03
CA GLY A 47 -14.71 4.42 16.45
C GLY A 47 -15.14 5.78 16.98
N ALA A 48 -16.43 5.94 17.30
CA ALA A 48 -16.96 7.10 18.02
C ALA A 48 -16.29 7.21 19.39
N ARG A 49 -15.07 7.75 19.43
CA ARG A 49 -14.50 8.34 20.64
C ARG A 49 -15.14 9.70 20.75
N GLU A 50 -15.69 10.02 21.92
CA GLU A 50 -16.18 11.36 22.25
C GLU A 50 -15.19 12.42 21.75
N GLU A 51 -15.52 13.04 20.61
CA GLU A 51 -14.71 14.09 20.05
C GLU A 51 -14.93 15.31 20.93
N SER A 52 -13.92 15.67 21.72
CA SER A 52 -13.95 16.89 22.51
C SER A 52 -14.30 18.08 21.61
N ALA A 53 -14.96 19.10 22.16
CA ALA A 53 -15.31 20.32 21.43
C ALA A 53 -14.11 20.94 20.68
N LEU A 54 -12.88 20.72 21.16
CA LEU A 54 -11.62 21.09 20.50
C LEU A 54 -11.34 20.31 19.20
N ASN A 55 -11.61 19.00 19.18
CA ASN A 55 -11.49 18.18 17.97
C ASN A 55 -12.57 18.54 16.95
N MET A 56 -13.79 18.83 17.40
CA MET A 56 -14.85 19.34 16.53
C MET A 56 -14.53 20.73 15.96
N PHE A 57 -13.90 21.63 16.73
CA PHE A 57 -13.51 22.97 16.26
C PHE A 57 -12.40 22.90 15.21
N ARG A 58 -11.40 22.03 15.41
CA ARG A 58 -10.36 21.74 14.41
C ARG A 58 -10.94 21.13 13.14
N GLN A 59 -11.90 20.22 13.27
CA GLN A 59 -12.58 19.64 12.12
C GLN A 59 -13.48 20.63 11.40
N MET A 60 -14.12 21.57 12.09
CA MET A 60 -14.94 22.61 11.45
C MET A 60 -14.09 23.59 10.62
N ASP A 61 -12.91 23.97 11.11
CA ASP A 61 -11.95 24.78 10.34
C ASP A 61 -11.49 24.04 9.07
N LEU A 62 -11.33 22.71 9.16
CA LEU A 62 -10.99 21.85 8.02
C LEU A 62 -12.17 21.62 7.04
N ARG A 63 -13.42 21.69 7.52
CA ARG A 63 -14.64 21.49 6.70
C ARG A 63 -14.92 22.62 5.71
N GLY A 64 -14.17 23.73 5.77
CA GLY A 64 -14.19 24.77 4.73
C GLY A 64 -13.52 24.35 3.41
N GLN A 65 -12.82 23.22 3.40
CA GLN A 65 -12.24 22.64 2.18
C GLN A 65 -13.17 21.52 1.70
N ALA A 66 -13.69 21.65 0.48
CA ALA A 66 -14.44 20.57 -0.17
C ALA A 66 -13.66 19.26 -0.01
N GLN A 67 -14.32 18.19 0.44
CA GLN A 67 -13.67 16.87 0.58
C GLN A 67 -12.99 16.54 -0.75
N SER A 68 -11.65 16.55 -0.74
CA SER A 68 -10.87 16.41 -1.96
C SER A 68 -11.03 14.99 -2.48
N THR A 69 -11.86 14.83 -3.52
CA THR A 69 -12.21 13.52 -4.14
C THR A 69 -11.03 12.89 -4.88
N THR A 70 -9.84 13.45 -4.77
CA THR A 70 -8.64 13.09 -5.53
C THR A 70 -7.62 12.30 -4.70
N GLN A 71 -7.88 12.02 -3.42
CA GLN A 71 -7.00 11.18 -2.60
C GLN A 71 -7.35 9.70 -2.78
N LEU A 72 -6.33 8.87 -3.02
CA LEU A 72 -6.47 7.42 -3.10
C LEU A 72 -6.41 6.80 -1.71
N ASP A 73 -7.05 5.64 -1.53
CA ASP A 73 -7.00 4.90 -0.26
C ASP A 73 -5.69 4.13 -0.05
N THR A 74 -4.85 4.04 -1.08
CA THR A 74 -3.54 3.39 -1.09
C THR A 74 -2.46 4.23 -0.40
N VAL A 75 -1.39 3.59 0.09
CA VAL A 75 -0.25 4.31 0.66
C VAL A 75 0.41 5.24 -0.36
N HIS A 76 0.60 4.78 -1.59
CA HIS A 76 1.07 5.61 -2.68
C HIS A 76 -0.08 6.40 -3.31
N GLN A 77 0.17 7.64 -3.71
CA GLN A 77 -0.82 8.53 -4.33
C GLN A 77 -0.55 8.74 -5.83
N ASN A 78 0.39 7.98 -6.38
CA ASN A 78 0.71 7.93 -7.80
C ASN A 78 1.42 6.60 -8.11
N THR A 79 1.66 6.35 -9.39
CA THR A 79 2.23 5.12 -9.92
C THR A 79 3.50 4.70 -9.17
N ILE A 80 3.51 3.45 -8.72
CA ILE A 80 4.70 2.79 -8.17
C ILE A 80 5.58 2.36 -9.35
N ASN A 81 6.85 2.74 -9.32
CA ASN A 81 7.77 2.49 -10.42
C ASN A 81 8.82 1.42 -10.12
N THR A 82 9.16 1.21 -8.83
CA THR A 82 10.26 0.33 -8.44
C THR A 82 9.93 -0.40 -7.15
N LEU A 83 10.18 -1.72 -7.16
CA LEU A 83 10.23 -2.58 -5.99
C LEU A 83 11.68 -3.06 -5.78
N ARG A 84 12.12 -3.12 -4.53
CA ARG A 84 13.44 -3.66 -4.13
C ARG A 84 13.33 -4.48 -2.86
N VAL A 85 14.01 -5.62 -2.81
CA VAL A 85 14.20 -6.38 -1.57
C VAL A 85 15.03 -5.54 -0.60
N HIS A 86 14.57 -5.45 0.64
CA HIS A 86 15.25 -4.71 1.70
C HIS A 86 15.88 -5.65 2.73
N GLU A 87 15.17 -6.72 3.09
CA GLU A 87 15.62 -7.71 4.06
C GLU A 87 15.14 -9.10 3.64
N GLU A 88 16.04 -10.07 3.64
CA GLU A 88 15.80 -11.45 3.27
C GLU A 88 16.45 -12.38 4.29
N GLN A 89 15.78 -13.49 4.61
CA GLN A 89 16.31 -14.52 5.49
C GLN A 89 15.98 -15.91 4.94
N GLY A 90 17.02 -16.67 4.60
CA GLY A 90 16.87 -18.06 4.15
C GLY A 90 16.11 -18.21 2.83
N GLY A 91 16.33 -17.33 1.85
CA GLY A 91 15.63 -17.37 0.56
C GLY A 91 14.26 -16.71 0.56
N VAL A 92 13.80 -16.21 1.72
CA VAL A 92 12.46 -15.61 1.89
C VAL A 92 12.59 -14.14 2.26
N VAL A 93 11.92 -13.29 1.50
CA VAL A 93 11.90 -11.84 1.74
C VAL A 93 11.05 -11.54 2.99
N LYS A 94 11.62 -10.77 3.92
CA LYS A 94 10.93 -10.28 5.12
C LYS A 94 10.48 -8.85 4.96
N LYS A 95 11.26 -8.04 4.24
CA LYS A 95 10.91 -6.65 3.94
C LYS A 95 11.31 -6.28 2.53
N PHE A 96 10.50 -5.44 1.92
CA PHE A 96 10.79 -4.82 0.63
C PHE A 96 10.44 -3.34 0.67
N THR A 97 10.98 -2.59 -0.28
CA THR A 97 10.66 -1.18 -0.47
C THR A 97 9.97 -0.94 -1.79
N THR A 98 9.11 0.09 -1.79
CA THR A 98 8.51 0.66 -3.00
C THR A 98 8.93 2.11 -3.15
N SER A 99 9.12 2.56 -4.39
CA SER A 99 9.19 3.99 -4.72
C SER A 99 8.16 4.35 -5.77
N GLY A 100 7.56 5.53 -5.64
CA GLY A 100 6.55 6.04 -6.56
C GLY A 100 6.88 7.42 -7.11
N VAL A 101 6.13 7.83 -8.13
CA VAL A 101 6.20 9.19 -8.70
C VAL A 101 5.70 10.25 -7.70
N ASP A 102 4.99 9.81 -6.66
CA ASP A 102 4.55 10.62 -5.52
C ASP A 102 5.68 11.00 -4.54
N VAL A 103 6.94 10.73 -4.88
CA VAL A 103 8.13 11.08 -4.09
C VAL A 103 8.16 10.36 -2.72
N ARG A 104 7.47 9.22 -2.62
CA ARG A 104 7.48 8.39 -1.43
C ARG A 104 8.37 7.17 -1.63
N VAL A 105 9.07 6.81 -0.55
CA VAL A 105 9.71 5.50 -0.40
C VAL A 105 9.08 4.85 0.84
N VAL A 106 8.53 3.65 0.68
CA VAL A 106 7.79 2.94 1.73
C VAL A 106 8.46 1.61 1.98
N VAL A 107 8.62 1.25 3.25
CA VAL A 107 9.10 -0.08 3.66
C VAL A 107 7.89 -0.91 4.07
N TRP A 108 7.79 -2.10 3.48
CA TRP A 108 6.74 -3.07 3.75
C TRP A 108 7.35 -4.27 4.48
N THR A 109 6.58 -4.85 5.39
CA THR A 109 6.93 -6.12 6.06
C THR A 109 5.94 -7.19 5.62
N ILE A 110 6.46 -8.36 5.22
CA ILE A 110 5.68 -9.53 4.79
C ILE A 110 5.69 -10.58 5.90
#